data_AF-W0AL58-F1
#
_entry.id   AF-W0AL58-F1
#
_cell.length_a   1.000
_cell.length_b   1.000
_cell.length_c   1.000
_cell.angle_alpha   90.00
_cell.angle_beta   90.00
_cell.angle_gamma   90.00
#
_symmetry.space_group_name_H-M   'P 1'
#
loop_
_entity.id
_entity.type
_entity.pdbx_description
1 polymer ?
#
loop_
_entity_poly.entity_id
_entity_poly.type
_entity_poly.pdbx_seq_one_letter_code
_entity_poly.pdbx_strand_id
1 'polypeptide(L)'
;MSVDMKDAVAPLLLAWYDANARRLPWRSPPGTPAPEPYRVWLSEIMLQQTTVAAVIPYFERFTARWPTVAALAAAEDAELMSAWAGLGYYARARNLLACARAVTLRGGFPDDEAGLLELPGVGAYTAAAVAAIAFDRPATVVDGNVERVVARLFAVAEPMPAAKPALRRLAATLTPARRAGDFAQAMMDLGATICTSRSPSCLVCPIAAGCAARATGDPARFPVKAAKKAKPQRHGTIFWIERDGAVLVVRRPDKGLLGGMRALPTGPWADRPPGLDGAPAALDWRLLAPRVSHVFTHFTLDLSIAAAVLERDCATPADGEWWPRDRLEEAGLPTVFIKAARAAREDYDPNRP
;
A
#
# COMPACT_ATOMS: atom_id res chain seq x y z
N MET A 1 3.54 35.32 -29.15
CA MET A 1 2.56 34.25 -29.39
C MET A 1 2.56 33.35 -28.17
N SER A 2 1.67 33.60 -27.20
CA SER A 2 1.55 32.78 -25.99
C SER A 2 0.67 31.56 -26.30
N VAL A 3 1.27 30.49 -26.78
CA VAL A 3 0.67 29.16 -26.57
C VAL A 3 0.58 29.00 -25.05
N ASP A 4 -0.63 28.75 -24.51
CA ASP A 4 -0.78 28.52 -23.08
C ASP A 4 0.17 27.36 -22.72
N MET A 5 1.09 27.57 -21.78
CA MET A 5 2.11 26.58 -21.42
C MET A 5 1.47 25.22 -21.08
N LYS A 6 0.20 25.24 -20.65
CA LYS A 6 -0.64 24.06 -20.41
C LYS A 6 -0.85 23.21 -21.67
N ASP A 7 -1.14 23.83 -22.81
CA ASP A 7 -1.40 23.14 -24.09
C ASP A 7 -0.14 22.45 -24.62
N ALA A 8 1.05 22.90 -24.19
CA ALA A 8 2.33 22.32 -24.59
C ALA A 8 2.75 21.10 -23.76
N VAL A 9 2.21 20.91 -22.54
CA VAL A 9 2.66 19.84 -21.62
C VAL A 9 2.32 18.46 -22.16
N ALA A 10 1.06 18.23 -22.55
CA ALA A 10 0.62 16.92 -23.01
C ALA A 10 1.37 16.44 -24.27
N PRO A 11 1.52 17.25 -25.34
CA PRO A 11 2.31 16.85 -26.51
C PRO A 11 3.77 16.51 -26.17
N LEU A 12 4.45 17.32 -25.36
CA LEU A 12 5.86 17.09 -24.98
C LEU A 12 6.01 15.80 -24.16
N LEU A 13 5.10 15.59 -23.21
CA LEU A 13 5.15 14.43 -22.34
C LEU A 13 4.80 13.13 -23.08
N LEU A 14 3.82 13.17 -23.98
CA LEU A 14 3.46 12.03 -24.82
C LEU A 14 4.58 11.66 -25.78
N ALA A 15 5.23 12.65 -26.42
CA ALA A 15 6.38 12.40 -27.28
C ALA A 15 7.56 11.76 -26.51
N TRP A 16 7.80 12.21 -25.28
CA TRP A 16 8.79 11.56 -24.41
C TRP A 16 8.37 10.12 -24.05
N TYR A 17 7.10 9.90 -23.72
CA TYR A 17 6.58 8.58 -23.36
C TYR A 17 6.69 7.59 -24.51
N ASP A 18 6.40 8.01 -25.75
CA ASP A 18 6.53 7.19 -26.95
C ASP A 18 7.93 6.59 -27.11
N ALA A 19 8.97 7.33 -26.70
CA ALA A 19 10.35 6.87 -26.76
C ALA A 19 10.85 6.19 -25.46
N ASN A 20 10.23 6.45 -24.30
CA ASN A 20 10.79 6.11 -22.98
C ASN A 20 9.86 5.28 -22.09
N ALA A 21 8.68 4.88 -22.57
CA ALA A 21 7.71 4.11 -21.79
C ALA A 21 8.34 2.85 -21.20
N ARG A 22 8.15 2.64 -19.90
CA ARG A 22 8.62 1.41 -19.25
C ARG A 22 7.82 0.21 -19.75
N ARG A 23 8.53 -0.87 -20.07
CA ARG A 23 7.93 -2.17 -20.39
C ARG A 23 7.56 -2.87 -19.08
N LEU A 24 6.26 -2.98 -18.83
CA LEU A 24 5.70 -3.66 -17.65
C LEU A 24 4.64 -4.67 -18.09
N PRO A 25 4.47 -5.82 -17.41
CA PRO A 25 3.58 -6.90 -17.86
C PRO A 25 2.09 -6.53 -18.02
N TRP A 26 1.66 -5.46 -17.37
CA TRP A 26 0.28 -4.94 -17.40
C TRP A 26 0.08 -3.75 -18.35
N ARG A 27 1.12 -3.30 -19.05
CA ARG A 27 1.05 -2.16 -19.96
C ARG A 27 1.16 -2.61 -21.41
N SER A 28 0.40 -1.93 -22.27
CA SER A 28 0.62 -1.94 -23.72
C SER A 28 1.69 -0.91 -24.09
N PRO A 29 2.60 -1.20 -25.05
CA PRO A 29 3.49 -0.19 -25.60
C PRO A 29 2.71 0.99 -26.22
N PRO A 30 3.25 2.22 -26.19
CA PRO A 30 2.60 3.35 -26.85
C PRO A 30 2.33 3.09 -28.33
N GLY A 31 1.19 3.54 -28.82
CA GLY A 31 0.76 3.31 -30.22
C GLY A 31 0.22 1.91 -30.51
N THR A 32 0.10 1.04 -29.51
CA THR A 32 -0.57 -0.26 -29.60
C THR A 32 -1.94 -0.22 -28.92
N PRO A 33 -2.83 -1.20 -29.13
CA PRO A 33 -4.14 -1.24 -28.47
C PRO A 33 -4.02 -1.12 -26.95
N ALA A 34 -4.98 -0.43 -26.34
CA ALA A 34 -5.03 -0.24 -24.89
C ALA A 34 -5.00 -1.59 -24.15
N PRO A 35 -4.34 -1.66 -22.98
CA PRO A 35 -4.30 -2.89 -22.21
C PRO A 35 -5.69 -3.28 -21.72
N GLU A 36 -5.95 -4.58 -21.62
CA GLU A 36 -7.23 -5.10 -21.16
C GLU A 36 -7.60 -4.57 -19.75
N PRO A 37 -8.87 -4.16 -19.50
CA PRO A 37 -9.30 -3.61 -18.22
C PRO A 37 -8.98 -4.50 -17.01
N TYR A 38 -9.11 -5.83 -17.17
CA TYR A 38 -8.76 -6.80 -16.13
C TYR A 38 -7.29 -6.67 -15.69
N ARG A 39 -6.37 -6.55 -16.64
CA ARG A 39 -4.92 -6.45 -16.39
C ARG A 39 -4.57 -5.12 -15.72
N VAL A 40 -5.16 -4.03 -16.20
CA VAL A 40 -4.98 -2.68 -15.62
C VAL A 40 -5.46 -2.68 -14.18
N TRP A 41 -6.71 -3.03 -13.95
CA TRP A 41 -7.32 -3.06 -12.61
C TRP A 41 -6.53 -3.95 -11.64
N LEU A 42 -6.18 -5.19 -12.03
CA LEU A 42 -5.41 -6.10 -11.20
C LEU A 42 -4.07 -5.50 -10.77
N SER A 43 -3.35 -4.90 -11.72
CA SER A 43 -2.06 -4.25 -11.43
C SER A 43 -2.21 -3.05 -10.49
N GLU A 44 -3.23 -2.22 -10.68
CA GLU A 44 -3.50 -1.05 -9.83
C GLU A 44 -3.82 -1.46 -8.39
N ILE A 45 -4.60 -2.53 -8.18
CA ILE A 45 -4.85 -3.07 -6.84
C ILE A 45 -3.56 -3.62 -6.20
N MET A 46 -2.74 -4.35 -6.97
CA MET A 46 -1.47 -4.89 -6.48
C MET A 46 -0.46 -3.79 -6.11
N LEU A 47 -0.40 -2.70 -6.88
CA LEU A 47 0.54 -1.58 -6.69
C LEU A 47 0.17 -0.66 -5.50
N GLN A 48 -1.00 -0.83 -4.89
CA GLN A 48 -1.36 -0.10 -3.68
C GLN A 48 -0.39 -0.42 -2.54
N GLN A 49 0.50 0.52 -2.21
CA GLN A 49 1.52 0.36 -1.16
C GLN A 49 2.49 -0.81 -1.39
N THR A 50 2.64 -1.25 -2.64
CA THR A 50 3.61 -2.28 -3.05
C THR A 50 4.50 -1.74 -4.16
N THR A 51 5.76 -2.15 -4.21
CA THR A 51 6.69 -1.70 -5.26
C THR A 51 6.46 -2.45 -6.58
N VAL A 52 6.77 -1.80 -7.71
CA VAL A 52 6.68 -2.43 -9.05
C VAL A 52 7.45 -3.76 -9.11
N ALA A 53 8.68 -3.78 -8.58
CA ALA A 53 9.52 -4.97 -8.59
C ALA A 53 8.90 -6.14 -7.83
N ALA A 54 8.23 -5.88 -6.70
CA ALA A 54 7.52 -6.92 -5.96
C ALA A 54 6.24 -7.38 -6.67
N VAL A 55 5.55 -6.49 -7.40
CA VAL A 55 4.29 -6.81 -8.09
C VAL A 55 4.50 -7.66 -9.35
N ILE A 56 5.55 -7.42 -10.14
CA ILE A 56 5.81 -8.14 -11.41
C ILE A 56 5.60 -9.67 -11.30
N PRO A 57 6.32 -10.40 -10.42
CA PRO A 57 6.19 -11.85 -10.38
C PRO A 57 4.82 -12.33 -9.88
N TYR A 58 4.12 -11.54 -9.06
CA TYR A 58 2.75 -11.87 -8.63
C TYR A 58 1.76 -11.67 -9.78
N PHE A 59 1.86 -10.56 -10.49
CA PHE A 59 0.98 -10.26 -11.61
C PHE A 59 1.08 -11.33 -12.70
N GLU A 60 2.28 -11.80 -13.04
CA GLU A 60 2.50 -12.87 -14.01
C GLU A 60 1.87 -14.18 -13.56
N ARG A 61 2.08 -14.60 -12.30
CA ARG A 61 1.44 -15.82 -11.76
C ARG A 61 -0.09 -15.71 -11.71
N PHE A 62 -0.62 -14.56 -11.31
CA PHE A 62 -2.07 -14.33 -11.24
C PHE A 62 -2.71 -14.40 -12.62
N THR A 63 -2.12 -13.73 -13.62
CA THR A 63 -2.66 -13.72 -14.98
C THR A 63 -2.44 -15.04 -15.72
N ALA A 64 -1.44 -15.84 -15.34
CA ALA A 64 -1.31 -17.21 -15.83
C ALA A 64 -2.37 -18.15 -15.23
N ARG A 65 -2.65 -18.03 -13.93
CA ARG A 65 -3.62 -18.87 -13.21
C ARG A 65 -5.07 -18.48 -13.52
N TRP A 66 -5.36 -17.18 -13.53
CA TRP A 66 -6.66 -16.60 -13.79
C TRP A 66 -6.53 -15.62 -14.96
N PRO A 67 -6.58 -16.12 -16.21
CA PRO A 67 -6.34 -15.29 -17.39
C PRO A 67 -7.43 -14.25 -17.65
N THR A 68 -8.63 -14.44 -17.10
CA THR A 68 -9.76 -13.51 -17.25
C THR A 68 -10.34 -13.13 -15.90
N VAL A 69 -11.07 -12.02 -15.85
CA VAL A 69 -11.81 -11.61 -14.64
C VAL A 69 -12.84 -12.67 -14.21
N ALA A 70 -13.46 -13.37 -15.15
CA ALA A 70 -14.38 -14.47 -14.87
C ALA A 70 -13.67 -15.68 -14.24
N ALA A 71 -12.47 -16.03 -14.71
CA ALA A 71 -11.66 -17.07 -14.08
C ALA A 71 -11.26 -16.69 -12.65
N LEU A 72 -10.90 -15.43 -12.41
CA LEU A 72 -10.62 -14.93 -11.07
C LEU A 72 -11.86 -14.93 -10.18
N ALA A 73 -13.02 -14.56 -10.72
CA ALA A 73 -14.29 -14.52 -9.99
C ALA A 73 -14.75 -15.90 -9.49
N ALA A 74 -14.43 -16.94 -10.28
CA ALA A 74 -14.73 -18.34 -9.98
C ALA A 74 -13.77 -18.97 -8.96
N ALA A 75 -12.67 -18.31 -8.61
CA ALA A 75 -11.72 -18.82 -7.63
C ALA A 75 -12.35 -18.96 -6.24
N GLU A 76 -11.92 -19.98 -5.51
CA GLU A 76 -12.23 -20.11 -4.10
C GLU A 76 -11.49 -19.04 -3.29
N ASP A 77 -12.13 -18.54 -2.23
CA ASP A 77 -11.53 -17.51 -1.36
C ASP A 77 -10.18 -17.97 -0.79
N ALA A 78 -10.05 -19.24 -0.38
CA ALA A 78 -8.81 -19.80 0.16
C ALA A 78 -7.68 -19.85 -0.90
N GLU A 79 -8.04 -20.19 -2.14
CA GLU A 79 -7.11 -20.26 -3.27
C GLU A 79 -6.50 -18.88 -3.57
N LEU A 80 -7.36 -17.85 -3.60
CA LEU A 80 -6.95 -16.47 -3.79
C LEU A 80 -6.05 -15.97 -2.65
N MET A 81 -6.42 -16.24 -1.39
CA MET A 81 -5.62 -15.83 -0.24
C MET A 81 -4.24 -16.46 -0.26
N SER A 82 -4.15 -17.74 -0.64
CA SER A 82 -2.89 -18.46 -0.81
C SER A 82 -2.02 -17.81 -1.89
N ALA A 83 -2.59 -17.51 -3.06
CA ALA A 83 -1.85 -16.84 -4.14
C ALA A 83 -1.40 -15.42 -3.77
N TRP A 84 -2.18 -14.69 -2.97
CA TRP A 84 -1.87 -13.33 -2.52
C TRP A 84 -0.84 -13.28 -1.37
N ALA A 85 -0.52 -14.42 -0.75
CA ALA A 85 0.39 -14.46 0.39
C ALA A 85 1.74 -13.80 0.05
N GLY A 86 2.18 -12.89 0.93
CA GLY A 86 3.41 -12.10 0.75
C GLY A 86 3.22 -10.71 0.11
N LEU A 87 2.10 -10.41 -0.56
CA LEU A 87 1.83 -9.04 -1.06
C LEU A 87 1.35 -8.06 0.04
N GLY A 88 0.94 -8.58 1.20
CA GLY A 88 0.43 -7.79 2.32
C GLY A 88 -0.95 -7.17 2.06
N TYR A 89 -1.52 -6.56 3.11
CA TYR A 89 -2.84 -5.90 3.06
C TYR A 89 -3.95 -6.81 2.51
N TYR A 90 -4.20 -7.94 3.19
CA TYR A 90 -5.17 -8.97 2.79
C TYR A 90 -6.61 -8.48 2.56
N ALA A 91 -6.98 -7.31 3.07
CA ALA A 91 -8.24 -6.66 2.71
C ALA A 91 -8.34 -6.37 1.20
N ARG A 92 -7.21 -6.08 0.53
CA ARG A 92 -7.15 -5.93 -0.93
C ARG A 92 -7.49 -7.22 -1.64
N ALA A 93 -6.97 -8.36 -1.19
CA ALA A 93 -7.29 -9.66 -1.77
C ALA A 93 -8.80 -9.96 -1.65
N ARG A 94 -9.39 -9.74 -0.46
CA ARG A 94 -10.84 -9.95 -0.27
C ARG A 94 -11.67 -9.08 -1.20
N ASN A 95 -11.34 -7.78 -1.26
CA ASN A 95 -12.06 -6.85 -2.14
C ASN A 95 -11.82 -7.14 -3.63
N LEU A 96 -10.63 -7.62 -4.00
CA LEU A 96 -10.29 -8.01 -5.37
C LEU A 96 -11.25 -9.11 -5.85
N LEU A 97 -11.43 -10.18 -5.07
CA LEU A 97 -12.32 -11.27 -5.46
C LEU A 97 -13.80 -10.85 -5.47
N ALA A 98 -14.24 -10.08 -4.47
CA ALA A 98 -15.59 -9.52 -4.46
C ALA A 98 -15.85 -8.63 -5.69
N CYS A 99 -14.88 -7.82 -6.08
CA CYS A 99 -14.94 -6.98 -7.28
C CYS A 99 -14.92 -7.80 -8.56
N ALA A 100 -14.08 -8.83 -8.66
CA ALA A 100 -14.07 -9.72 -9.83
C ALA A 100 -15.46 -10.35 -10.05
N ARG A 101 -16.08 -10.86 -8.98
CA ARG A 101 -17.45 -11.40 -9.00
C ARG A 101 -18.48 -10.34 -9.43
N ALA A 102 -18.40 -9.12 -8.90
CA ALA A 102 -19.29 -8.03 -9.28
C ALA A 102 -19.13 -7.62 -10.76
N VAL A 103 -17.90 -7.57 -11.27
CA VAL A 103 -17.59 -7.27 -12.68
C VAL A 103 -18.12 -8.36 -13.60
N THR A 104 -17.91 -9.63 -13.27
CA THR A 104 -18.43 -10.76 -14.05
C THR A 104 -19.95 -10.75 -14.11
N LEU A 105 -20.63 -10.48 -12.98
CA LEU A 105 -22.09 -10.38 -12.95
C LEU A 105 -22.63 -9.23 -13.84
N ARG A 106 -21.88 -8.13 -13.94
CA ARG A 106 -22.19 -6.99 -14.81
C ARG A 106 -21.89 -7.25 -16.29
N GLY A 107 -21.18 -8.34 -16.62
CA GLY A 107 -20.75 -8.67 -17.98
C GLY A 107 -19.44 -7.99 -18.42
N GLY A 108 -18.78 -7.22 -17.54
CA GLY A 108 -17.55 -6.50 -17.87
C GLY A 108 -17.26 -5.31 -16.96
N PHE A 109 -16.08 -4.72 -17.12
CA PHE A 109 -15.74 -3.47 -16.44
C PHE A 109 -16.54 -2.33 -17.07
N PRO A 110 -17.18 -1.45 -16.27
CA PRO A 110 -17.66 -0.16 -16.74
C PRO A 110 -16.50 0.64 -17.31
N ASP A 111 -16.77 1.42 -18.35
CA ASP A 111 -15.75 2.23 -19.01
C ASP A 111 -15.67 3.67 -18.46
N ASP A 112 -16.61 4.06 -17.60
CA ASP A 112 -16.67 5.37 -16.96
C ASP A 112 -16.35 5.33 -15.45
N GLU A 113 -15.89 6.45 -14.91
CA GLU A 113 -15.48 6.56 -13.51
C GLU A 113 -16.62 6.30 -12.52
N ALA A 114 -17.87 6.66 -12.85
CA ALA A 114 -19.01 6.51 -11.95
C ALA A 114 -19.34 5.02 -11.76
N GLY A 115 -19.42 4.25 -12.85
CA GLY A 115 -19.65 2.81 -12.80
C GLY A 115 -18.49 2.05 -12.13
N LEU A 116 -17.25 2.49 -12.36
CA LEU A 116 -16.07 1.91 -11.70
C LEU A 116 -16.06 2.15 -10.20
N LEU A 117 -16.50 3.32 -9.72
CA LEU A 117 -16.57 3.68 -8.29
C LEU A 117 -17.57 2.84 -7.49
N GLU A 118 -18.57 2.24 -8.15
CA GLU A 118 -19.52 1.33 -7.49
C GLU A 118 -18.92 -0.05 -7.19
N LEU A 119 -17.76 -0.38 -7.78
CA LEU A 119 -17.15 -1.69 -7.61
C LEU A 119 -16.46 -1.84 -6.24
N PRO A 120 -16.57 -3.01 -5.58
CA PRO A 120 -15.93 -3.27 -4.30
C PRO A 120 -14.43 -2.96 -4.29
N GLY A 121 -13.97 -2.12 -3.37
CA GLY A 121 -12.55 -1.80 -3.22
C GLY A 121 -11.95 -0.92 -4.32
N VAL A 122 -12.75 -0.41 -5.26
CA VAL A 122 -12.32 0.56 -6.25
C VAL A 122 -12.56 1.97 -5.71
N GLY A 123 -11.48 2.69 -5.40
CA GLY A 123 -11.53 4.09 -5.02
C GLY A 123 -11.31 5.04 -6.21
N ALA A 124 -11.48 6.34 -5.97
CA ALA A 124 -11.36 7.38 -7.01
C ALA A 124 -10.08 7.30 -7.85
N TYR A 125 -8.94 6.97 -7.23
CA TYR A 125 -7.69 6.78 -7.98
C TYR A 125 -7.77 5.61 -8.97
N THR A 126 -8.22 4.43 -8.51
CA THR A 126 -8.29 3.23 -9.34
C THR A 126 -9.37 3.37 -10.41
N ALA A 127 -10.50 4.01 -10.11
CA ALA A 127 -11.54 4.32 -11.09
C ALA A 127 -10.98 5.20 -12.22
N ALA A 128 -10.34 6.31 -11.89
CA ALA A 128 -9.72 7.19 -12.89
C ALA A 128 -8.62 6.45 -13.69
N ALA A 129 -7.78 5.65 -13.02
CA ALA A 129 -6.71 4.90 -13.67
C ALA A 129 -7.25 3.88 -14.68
N VAL A 130 -8.26 3.09 -14.32
CA VAL A 130 -8.87 2.12 -15.23
C VAL A 130 -9.58 2.82 -16.38
N ALA A 131 -10.39 3.86 -16.10
CA ALA A 131 -11.08 4.65 -17.12
C ALA A 131 -10.10 5.25 -18.15
N ALA A 132 -9.00 5.85 -17.69
CA ALA A 132 -7.99 6.41 -18.58
C ALA A 132 -7.20 5.33 -19.31
N ILE A 133 -6.61 4.37 -18.60
CA ILE A 133 -5.61 3.47 -19.17
C ILE A 133 -6.24 2.38 -20.04
N ALA A 134 -7.36 1.80 -19.62
CA ALA A 134 -7.98 0.70 -20.33
C ALA A 134 -9.00 1.15 -21.38
N PHE A 135 -9.62 2.32 -21.18
CA PHE A 135 -10.73 2.80 -22.02
C PHE A 135 -10.46 4.16 -22.68
N ASP A 136 -9.27 4.74 -22.50
CA ASP A 136 -8.86 6.06 -23.01
C ASP A 136 -9.86 7.19 -22.71
N ARG A 137 -10.61 7.07 -21.59
CA ARG A 137 -11.47 8.17 -21.13
C ARG A 137 -10.61 9.31 -20.58
N PRO A 138 -11.03 10.58 -20.74
CA PRO A 138 -10.30 11.76 -20.24
C PRO A 138 -10.39 11.90 -18.70
N ALA A 139 -10.10 10.83 -17.98
CA ALA A 139 -10.09 10.76 -16.53
C ALA A 139 -8.73 11.25 -15.99
N THR A 140 -8.76 12.06 -14.94
CA THR A 140 -7.55 12.67 -14.37
C THR A 140 -6.97 11.78 -13.26
N VAL A 141 -5.93 11.03 -13.59
CA VAL A 141 -5.27 10.10 -12.67
C VAL A 141 -4.25 10.83 -11.80
N VAL A 142 -4.43 10.81 -10.48
CA VAL A 142 -3.55 11.54 -9.54
C VAL A 142 -3.09 10.62 -8.39
N ASP A 143 -1.85 10.11 -8.49
CA ASP A 143 -1.12 9.45 -7.41
C ASP A 143 -0.10 10.40 -6.75
N GLY A 144 0.71 9.89 -5.82
CA GLY A 144 1.77 10.68 -5.18
C GLY A 144 2.91 11.12 -6.13
N ASN A 145 3.09 10.45 -7.27
CA ASN A 145 4.03 10.88 -8.30
C ASN A 145 3.47 12.06 -9.08
N VAL A 146 2.22 11.97 -9.53
CA VAL A 146 1.50 13.05 -10.21
C VAL A 146 1.34 14.26 -9.31
N GLU A 147 0.94 14.08 -8.04
CA GLU A 147 0.86 15.18 -7.05
C GLU A 147 2.18 15.97 -7.00
N ARG A 148 3.33 15.28 -6.98
CA ARG A 148 4.66 15.91 -6.95
C ARG A 148 5.00 16.62 -8.27
N VAL A 149 4.76 15.97 -9.41
CA VAL A 149 5.02 16.57 -10.73
C VAL A 149 4.21 17.85 -10.89
N VAL A 150 2.91 17.81 -10.59
CA VAL A 150 2.00 18.96 -10.70
C VAL A 150 2.37 20.05 -9.70
N ALA A 151 2.67 19.69 -8.45
CA ALA A 151 3.11 20.68 -7.46
C ALA A 151 4.36 21.43 -7.89
N ARG A 152 5.30 20.76 -8.57
CA ARG A 152 6.52 21.38 -9.11
C ARG A 152 6.23 22.20 -10.37
N LEU A 153 5.47 21.65 -11.31
CA LEU A 153 5.15 22.32 -12.57
C LEU A 153 4.51 23.70 -12.32
N PHE A 154 3.64 23.79 -11.32
CA PHE A 154 2.94 25.03 -10.94
C PHE A 154 3.49 25.73 -9.69
N ALA A 155 4.59 25.25 -9.09
CA ALA A 155 5.17 25.77 -7.86
C ALA A 155 4.13 26.01 -6.73
N VAL A 156 3.28 25.03 -6.47
CA VAL A 156 2.17 25.14 -5.50
C VAL A 156 2.73 25.29 -4.08
N ALA A 157 2.55 26.46 -3.49
CA ALA A 157 3.07 26.81 -2.16
C ALA A 157 2.26 26.22 -1.00
N GLU A 158 0.99 25.85 -1.25
CA GLU A 158 0.13 25.27 -0.23
C GLU A 158 0.73 23.95 0.32
N PRO A 159 0.83 23.78 1.65
CA PRO A 159 1.39 22.56 2.22
C PRO A 159 0.49 21.33 2.05
N MET A 160 1.10 20.17 1.84
CA MET A 160 0.40 18.88 1.90
C MET A 160 -0.05 18.55 3.33
N PRO A 161 -1.26 17.98 3.53
CA PRO A 161 -2.18 17.48 2.49
C PRO A 161 -3.20 18.50 1.98
N ALA A 162 -3.20 19.75 2.46
CA ALA A 162 -4.19 20.76 2.08
C ALA A 162 -4.17 21.07 0.58
N ALA A 163 -3.01 20.99 -0.07
CA ALA A 163 -2.87 21.22 -1.51
C ALA A 163 -3.55 20.19 -2.43
N LYS A 164 -3.97 19.01 -1.93
CA LYS A 164 -4.48 17.92 -2.77
C LYS A 164 -5.64 18.32 -3.70
N PRO A 165 -6.67 19.06 -3.24
CA PRO A 165 -7.75 19.51 -4.13
C PRO A 165 -7.26 20.46 -5.23
N ALA A 166 -6.33 21.37 -4.92
CA ALA A 166 -5.75 22.28 -5.90
C ALA A 166 -4.91 21.52 -6.93
N LEU A 167 -4.09 20.56 -6.49
CA LEU A 167 -3.29 19.71 -7.39
C LEU A 167 -4.16 18.89 -8.33
N ARG A 168 -5.30 18.35 -7.87
CA ARG A 168 -6.25 17.65 -8.73
C ARG A 168 -6.84 18.55 -9.80
N ARG A 169 -7.26 19.78 -9.45
CA ARG A 169 -7.76 20.75 -10.44
C ARG A 169 -6.70 21.11 -11.47
N LEU A 170 -5.46 21.35 -11.04
CA LEU A 170 -4.34 21.65 -11.94
C LEU A 170 -4.01 20.46 -12.84
N ALA A 171 -3.99 19.24 -12.30
CA ALA A 171 -3.80 18.03 -13.10
C ALA A 171 -4.87 17.89 -14.19
N ALA A 172 -6.13 18.19 -13.87
CA ALA A 172 -7.23 18.12 -14.83
C ALA A 172 -7.07 19.12 -15.99
N THR A 173 -6.39 20.25 -15.78
CA THR A 173 -6.07 21.20 -16.88
C THR A 173 -5.00 20.67 -17.84
N LEU A 174 -4.28 19.60 -17.47
CA LEU A 174 -3.24 18.98 -18.30
C LEU A 174 -3.72 17.71 -19.00
N THR A 175 -4.77 17.08 -18.49
CA THR A 175 -5.30 15.81 -19.02
C THR A 175 -5.82 16.02 -20.45
N PRO A 176 -5.21 15.36 -21.46
CA PRO A 176 -5.65 15.52 -22.84
C PRO A 176 -6.96 14.75 -23.10
N ALA A 177 -7.73 15.23 -24.09
CA ALA A 177 -8.96 14.56 -24.51
C ALA A 177 -8.72 13.23 -25.27
N ARG A 178 -7.50 13.01 -25.76
CA ARG A 178 -7.06 11.80 -26.49
C ARG A 178 -5.78 11.28 -25.87
N ARG A 179 -5.58 9.96 -25.87
CA ARG A 179 -4.40 9.33 -25.25
C ARG A 179 -4.29 9.68 -23.77
N ALA A 180 -5.43 9.82 -23.09
CA ALA A 180 -5.48 10.08 -21.66
C ALA A 180 -4.82 8.94 -20.87
N GLY A 181 -4.97 7.69 -21.33
CA GLY A 181 -4.30 6.54 -20.74
C GLY A 181 -2.78 6.57 -20.83
N ASP A 182 -2.24 6.95 -21.99
CA ASP A 182 -0.79 7.13 -22.17
C ASP A 182 -0.29 8.32 -21.35
N PHE A 183 -1.03 9.43 -21.34
CA PHE A 183 -0.66 10.63 -20.59
C PHE A 183 -0.60 10.34 -19.08
N ALA A 184 -1.58 9.61 -18.54
CA ALA A 184 -1.59 9.19 -17.14
C ALA A 184 -0.33 8.37 -16.80
N GLN A 185 0.00 7.38 -17.63
CA GLN A 185 1.19 6.56 -17.45
C GLN A 185 2.49 7.34 -17.62
N ALA A 186 2.52 8.30 -18.55
CA ALA A 186 3.66 9.19 -18.77
C ALA A 186 3.91 10.10 -17.56
N MET A 187 2.87 10.63 -16.94
CA MET A 187 2.97 11.41 -15.70
C MET A 187 3.52 10.56 -14.54
N MET A 188 3.05 9.32 -14.41
CA MET A 188 3.57 8.37 -13.42
C MET A 188 5.04 8.03 -13.67
N ASP A 189 5.41 7.74 -14.92
CA ASP A 189 6.78 7.39 -15.30
C ASP A 189 7.73 8.58 -15.09
N LEU A 190 7.32 9.78 -15.53
CA LEU A 190 8.06 11.01 -15.29
C LEU A 190 8.31 11.21 -13.79
N GLY A 191 7.27 11.08 -12.96
CA GLY A 191 7.42 11.20 -11.52
C GLY A 191 8.33 10.13 -10.91
N ALA A 192 8.25 8.89 -11.40
CA ALA A 192 9.02 7.77 -10.89
C ALA A 192 10.51 7.83 -11.26
N THR A 193 10.87 8.31 -12.46
CA THR A 193 12.24 8.18 -13.00
C THR A 193 12.97 9.51 -13.17
N ILE A 194 12.27 10.61 -13.44
CA ILE A 194 12.89 11.91 -13.74
C ILE A 194 12.62 12.91 -12.61
N CYS A 195 11.34 13.19 -12.33
CA CYS A 195 10.89 14.13 -11.33
C CYS A 195 10.84 13.47 -9.94
N THR A 196 11.96 12.88 -9.52
CA THR A 196 12.06 12.10 -8.27
C THR A 196 11.97 12.98 -7.02
N SER A 197 11.68 12.38 -5.86
CA SER A 197 11.37 13.12 -4.63
C SER A 197 12.53 13.94 -4.07
N ARG A 198 13.78 13.47 -4.20
CA ARG A 198 14.97 14.09 -3.60
C ARG A 198 15.85 14.80 -4.63
N SER A 199 16.15 14.14 -5.75
CA SER A 199 17.11 14.62 -6.74
C SER A 199 16.50 14.53 -8.13
N PRO A 200 15.59 15.46 -8.49
CA PRO A 200 14.95 15.44 -9.79
C PRO A 200 15.95 15.74 -10.91
N SER A 201 15.92 14.95 -11.98
CA SER A 201 16.79 15.09 -13.15
C SER A 201 16.26 16.15 -14.11
N CYS A 202 16.17 17.40 -13.65
CA CYS A 202 15.52 18.49 -14.39
C CYS A 202 16.16 18.83 -15.75
N LEU A 203 17.44 18.48 -15.96
CA LEU A 203 18.14 18.72 -17.22
C LEU A 203 17.61 17.86 -18.37
N VAL A 204 17.08 16.66 -18.07
CA VAL A 204 16.54 15.72 -19.06
C VAL A 204 15.01 15.64 -19.02
N CYS A 205 14.36 16.52 -18.25
CA CYS A 205 12.91 16.51 -18.10
C CYS A 205 12.23 17.14 -19.34
N PRO A 206 11.29 16.44 -20.02
CA PRO A 206 10.68 16.92 -21.26
C PRO A 206 9.85 18.18 -21.08
N ILE A 207 9.38 18.45 -19.86
CA ILE A 207 8.53 19.61 -19.52
C ILE A 207 9.27 20.63 -18.66
N ALA A 208 10.61 20.57 -18.62
CA ALA A 208 11.43 21.45 -17.79
C ALA A 208 11.28 22.93 -18.11
N ALA A 209 11.10 23.27 -19.39
CA ALA A 209 10.99 24.66 -19.85
C ALA A 209 9.79 25.39 -19.24
N GLY A 210 8.68 24.69 -19.02
CA GLY A 210 7.46 25.22 -18.41
C GLY A 210 7.36 25.04 -16.89
N CYS A 211 8.38 24.49 -16.23
CA CYS A 211 8.31 24.13 -14.82
C CYS A 211 8.63 25.32 -13.90
N ALA A 212 7.61 25.85 -13.22
CA ALA A 212 7.76 26.98 -12.31
C ALA A 212 8.73 26.68 -11.15
N ALA A 213 8.69 25.46 -10.58
CA ALA A 213 9.63 25.09 -9.52
C ALA A 213 11.08 24.91 -10.01
N ARG A 214 11.31 24.66 -11.31
CA ARG A 214 12.68 24.69 -11.85
C ARG A 214 13.20 26.12 -11.89
N ALA A 215 12.35 27.09 -12.23
CA ALA A 215 12.71 28.50 -12.29
C ALA A 215 13.08 29.10 -10.91
N THR A 216 12.67 28.46 -9.80
CA THR A 216 13.08 28.88 -8.45
C THR A 216 14.49 28.43 -8.05
N GLY A 217 15.13 27.57 -8.84
CA GLY A 217 16.43 26.96 -8.52
C GLY A 217 16.39 25.81 -7.51
N ASP A 218 15.25 25.59 -6.83
CA ASP A 218 15.06 24.50 -5.87
C ASP A 218 13.71 23.79 -6.09
N PRO A 219 13.60 22.93 -7.12
CA PRO A 219 12.39 22.15 -7.36
C PRO A 219 12.15 21.07 -6.29
N ALA A 220 13.17 20.67 -5.55
CA ALA A 220 13.07 19.63 -4.53
C ALA A 220 12.28 20.09 -3.29
N ARG A 221 12.18 21.41 -3.07
CA ARG A 221 11.30 22.01 -2.05
C ARG A 221 9.82 21.68 -2.23
N PHE A 222 9.39 21.33 -3.45
CA PHE A 222 8.00 21.00 -3.76
C PHE A 222 7.76 19.48 -3.86
N PRO A 223 6.61 18.97 -3.40
CA PRO A 223 5.52 19.69 -2.74
C PRO A 223 5.92 20.17 -1.33
N VAL A 224 5.38 21.32 -0.92
CA VAL A 224 5.60 21.85 0.43
C VAL A 224 4.99 20.88 1.44
N LYS A 225 5.76 20.51 2.46
CA LYS A 225 5.28 19.64 3.55
C LYS A 225 4.81 20.50 4.70
N ALA A 226 3.64 20.19 5.26
CA ALA A 226 3.23 20.79 6.52
C ALA A 226 4.28 20.50 7.61
N ALA A 227 4.40 21.41 8.58
CA ALA A 227 5.22 21.19 9.76
C ALA A 227 4.79 19.87 10.43
N LYS A 228 5.78 19.02 10.75
CA LYS A 228 5.49 17.74 11.40
C LYS A 228 4.92 18.02 12.79
N LYS A 229 3.68 17.62 13.03
CA LYS A 229 3.17 17.47 14.40
C LYS A 229 3.94 16.34 15.08
N ALA A 230 4.17 16.45 16.39
CA ALA A 230 4.69 15.35 17.18
C ALA A 230 3.78 14.13 16.97
N LYS A 231 4.38 12.99 16.60
CA LYS A 231 3.62 11.75 16.50
C LYS A 231 3.23 11.33 17.92
N PRO A 232 1.97 10.94 18.17
CA PRO A 232 1.60 10.33 19.44
C PRO A 232 2.51 9.14 19.72
N GLN A 233 3.00 9.07 20.96
CA GLN A 233 3.68 7.89 21.48
C GLN A 233 2.64 7.02 22.16
N ARG A 234 2.61 5.74 21.81
CA ARG A 234 1.81 4.73 22.48
C ARG A 234 2.70 3.68 23.09
N HIS A 235 2.18 3.02 24.10
CA HIS A 235 2.83 1.94 24.79
C HIS A 235 1.89 0.73 24.85
N GLY A 236 2.47 -0.47 24.81
CA GLY A 236 1.74 -1.71 24.93
C GLY A 236 2.58 -2.78 25.63
N THR A 237 1.93 -3.90 25.93
CA THR A 237 2.60 -5.11 26.41
C THR A 237 2.21 -6.27 25.51
N ILE A 238 3.22 -7.00 25.03
CA ILE A 238 3.05 -8.28 24.36
C ILE A 238 3.15 -9.36 25.43
N PHE A 239 2.22 -10.31 25.37
CA PHE A 239 2.20 -11.48 26.24
C PHE A 239 2.71 -12.70 25.47
N TRP A 240 3.94 -13.11 25.78
CA TRP A 240 4.60 -14.28 25.23
C TRP A 240 4.24 -15.50 26.09
N ILE A 241 3.44 -16.41 25.56
CA ILE A 241 2.97 -17.59 26.29
C ILE A 241 3.51 -18.81 25.61
N GLU A 242 4.32 -19.58 26.31
CA GLU A 242 4.85 -20.86 25.83
C GLU A 242 4.11 -22.04 26.44
N ARG A 243 3.84 -23.07 25.63
CA ARG A 243 3.40 -24.40 26.05
C ARG A 243 4.00 -25.42 25.10
N ASP A 244 4.69 -26.42 25.63
CA ASP A 244 5.27 -27.53 24.85
C ASP A 244 6.15 -27.09 23.67
N GLY A 245 6.97 -26.06 23.87
CA GLY A 245 7.84 -25.52 22.82
C GLY A 245 7.09 -24.79 21.71
N ALA A 246 5.80 -24.49 21.90
CA ALA A 246 4.98 -23.66 21.02
C ALA A 246 4.55 -22.37 21.72
N VAL A 247 4.30 -21.33 20.93
CA VAL A 247 3.89 -19.99 21.38
C VAL A 247 2.44 -19.74 20.94
N LEU A 248 1.64 -19.16 21.82
CA LEU A 248 0.26 -18.79 21.49
C LEU A 248 0.23 -17.63 20.49
N VAL A 249 -0.45 -17.85 19.36
CA VAL A 249 -0.74 -16.86 18.32
C VAL A 249 -2.24 -16.66 18.24
N VAL A 250 -2.68 -15.41 18.32
CA VAL A 250 -4.11 -15.04 18.26
C VAL A 250 -4.42 -14.33 16.96
N ARG A 251 -5.71 -14.31 16.58
CA ARG A 251 -6.18 -13.50 15.45
C ARG A 251 -6.72 -12.17 15.96
N ARG A 252 -6.24 -11.05 15.40
CA ARG A 252 -6.78 -9.72 15.73
C ARG A 252 -8.21 -9.56 15.17
N PRO A 253 -9.07 -8.74 15.80
CA PRO A 253 -10.39 -8.42 15.26
C PRO A 253 -10.33 -7.97 13.79
N ASP A 254 -11.34 -8.27 12.99
CA ASP A 254 -11.34 -7.97 11.55
C ASP A 254 -11.24 -6.46 11.24
N LYS A 255 -11.70 -5.61 12.16
CA LYS A 255 -11.69 -4.15 12.04
C LYS A 255 -10.60 -3.55 12.92
N GLY A 256 -10.02 -2.44 12.45
CA GLY A 256 -9.00 -1.68 13.17
C GLY A 256 -7.58 -2.00 12.72
N LEU A 257 -6.61 -1.61 13.54
CA LEU A 257 -5.20 -1.70 13.18
C LEU A 257 -4.73 -3.16 13.14
N LEU A 258 -4.10 -3.53 12.02
CA LEU A 258 -3.69 -4.91 11.71
C LEU A 258 -4.88 -5.89 11.74
N GLY A 259 -6.06 -5.44 11.33
CA GLY A 259 -7.30 -6.21 11.44
C GLY A 259 -7.29 -7.54 10.67
N GLY A 260 -7.73 -8.60 11.34
CA GLY A 260 -7.79 -9.96 10.81
C GLY A 260 -6.43 -10.65 10.64
N MET A 261 -5.33 -10.00 11.01
CA MET A 261 -3.98 -10.58 10.98
C MET A 261 -3.71 -11.41 12.25
N ARG A 262 -2.84 -12.41 12.13
CA ARG A 262 -2.27 -13.10 13.29
C ARG A 262 -1.38 -12.16 14.09
N ALA A 263 -1.28 -12.39 15.39
CA ALA A 263 -0.55 -11.56 16.34
C ALA A 263 -0.12 -12.39 17.56
N LEU A 264 0.86 -11.87 18.30
CA LEU A 264 1.04 -12.26 19.69
C LEU A 264 -0.06 -11.57 20.53
N PRO A 265 -0.57 -12.19 21.61
CA PRO A 265 -1.53 -11.54 22.49
C PRO A 265 -0.99 -10.20 23.01
N THR A 266 -1.83 -9.17 23.06
CA THR A 266 -1.43 -7.83 23.53
C THR A 266 -2.47 -7.22 24.44
N GLY A 267 -2.00 -6.47 25.43
CA GLY A 267 -2.83 -5.54 26.20
C GLY A 267 -3.25 -4.31 25.38
N PRO A 268 -3.96 -3.35 26.00
CA PRO A 268 -4.34 -2.11 25.34
C PRO A 268 -3.11 -1.31 24.91
N TRP A 269 -3.21 -0.60 23.77
CA TRP A 269 -2.18 0.33 23.33
C TRP A 269 -2.58 1.74 23.77
N ALA A 270 -1.94 2.23 24.82
CA ALA A 270 -2.32 3.44 25.55
C ALA A 270 -1.22 4.50 25.50
N ASP A 271 -1.51 5.71 25.98
CA ASP A 271 -0.55 6.83 26.01
C ASP A 271 0.50 6.70 27.12
N ARG A 272 0.40 5.66 27.96
CA ARG A 272 1.36 5.30 29.01
C ARG A 272 1.59 3.79 29.06
N PRO A 273 2.73 3.30 29.58
CA PRO A 273 2.99 1.87 29.72
C PRO A 273 1.87 1.15 30.50
N PRO A 274 1.21 0.14 29.91
CA PRO A 274 0.05 -0.51 30.53
C PRO A 274 0.41 -1.60 31.55
N GLY A 275 1.69 -1.87 31.79
CA GLY A 275 2.10 -2.97 32.67
C GLY A 275 1.57 -4.32 32.17
N LEU A 276 0.79 -5.01 32.99
CA LEU A 276 0.15 -6.29 32.65
C LEU A 276 -1.35 -6.14 32.32
N ASP A 277 -1.86 -4.92 32.15
CA ASP A 277 -3.26 -4.70 31.78
C ASP A 277 -3.59 -5.45 30.48
N GLY A 278 -4.71 -6.19 30.49
CA GLY A 278 -5.14 -7.01 29.36
C GLY A 278 -4.34 -8.31 29.16
N ALA A 279 -3.60 -8.78 30.18
CA ALA A 279 -3.04 -10.12 30.19
C ALA A 279 -4.17 -11.15 29.97
N PRO A 280 -3.98 -12.14 29.06
CA PRO A 280 -5.04 -13.09 28.72
C PRO A 280 -5.33 -14.10 29.83
N ALA A 281 -4.43 -14.25 30.80
CA ALA A 281 -4.63 -15.07 32.00
C ALA A 281 -3.78 -14.55 33.18
N ALA A 282 -4.18 -14.98 34.38
CA ALA A 282 -3.39 -14.83 35.58
C ALA A 282 -2.27 -15.89 35.57
N LEU A 283 -1.09 -15.49 35.11
CA LEU A 283 0.13 -16.31 35.06
C LEU A 283 1.25 -15.56 35.79
N ASP A 284 2.32 -16.27 36.14
CA ASP A 284 3.53 -15.68 36.69
C ASP A 284 4.35 -15.01 35.58
N TRP A 285 3.95 -13.78 35.25
CA TRP A 285 4.54 -13.01 34.16
C TRP A 285 5.93 -12.49 34.51
N ARG A 286 6.92 -12.89 33.72
CA ARG A 286 8.28 -12.31 33.72
C ARG A 286 8.36 -11.19 32.69
N LEU A 287 8.60 -9.96 33.15
CA LEU A 287 8.95 -8.86 32.25
C LEU A 287 10.36 -9.07 31.70
N LEU A 288 10.47 -9.12 30.38
CA LEU A 288 11.76 -9.24 29.69
C LEU A 288 12.42 -7.86 29.59
N ALA A 289 13.76 -7.85 29.57
CA ALA A 289 14.54 -6.63 29.40
C ALA A 289 14.36 -5.93 28.04
N PRO A 290 14.34 -6.65 26.89
CA PRO A 290 14.21 -6.01 25.59
C PRO A 290 12.86 -5.33 25.41
N ARG A 291 12.90 -4.14 24.81
CA ARG A 291 11.73 -3.38 24.38
C ARG A 291 11.71 -3.28 22.87
N VAL A 292 10.51 -3.27 22.30
CA VAL A 292 10.33 -3.23 20.85
C VAL A 292 9.67 -1.92 20.46
N SER A 293 10.39 -1.10 19.72
CA SER A 293 9.82 0.11 19.12
C SER A 293 9.40 -0.13 17.67
N HIS A 294 8.19 0.31 17.33
CA HIS A 294 7.62 0.21 15.99
C HIS A 294 6.96 1.53 15.58
N VAL A 295 7.23 1.96 14.34
CA VAL A 295 6.69 3.21 13.81
C VAL A 295 5.53 2.89 12.86
N PHE A 296 4.32 3.29 13.24
CA PHE A 296 3.20 3.37 12.31
C PHE A 296 3.16 4.76 11.64
N THR A 297 2.38 4.88 10.56
CA THR A 297 2.16 6.16 9.89
C THR A 297 1.63 7.21 10.87
N HIS A 298 0.71 6.81 11.76
CA HIS A 298 -0.05 7.72 12.63
C HIS A 298 0.50 7.86 14.07
N PHE A 299 1.31 6.92 14.56
CA PHE A 299 1.87 6.95 15.92
C PHE A 299 3.13 6.08 15.99
N THR A 300 3.90 6.23 17.06
CA THR A 300 4.99 5.34 17.44
C THR A 300 4.56 4.47 18.61
N LEU A 301 4.99 3.22 18.62
CA LEU A 301 4.59 2.21 19.61
C LEU A 301 5.83 1.62 20.27
N ASP A 302 5.89 1.70 21.60
CA ASP A 302 6.87 0.95 22.39
C ASP A 302 6.18 -0.21 23.10
N LEU A 303 6.73 -1.40 22.92
CA LEU A 303 6.19 -2.62 23.49
C LEU A 303 7.17 -3.18 24.52
N SER A 304 6.63 -3.45 25.71
CA SER A 304 7.28 -4.33 26.68
C SER A 304 6.84 -5.77 26.39
N ILE A 305 7.62 -6.75 26.83
CA ILE A 305 7.30 -8.17 26.64
C ILE A 305 7.18 -8.80 28.03
N ALA A 306 6.03 -9.43 28.29
CA ALA A 306 5.79 -10.25 29.47
C ALA A 306 5.72 -11.71 29.01
N ALA A 307 6.59 -12.56 29.55
CA ALA A 307 6.67 -13.97 29.20
C ALA A 307 6.18 -14.86 30.33
N ALA A 308 5.50 -15.95 30.00
CA ALA A 308 5.09 -16.98 30.95
C ALA A 308 5.05 -18.36 30.26
N VAL A 309 5.18 -19.42 31.05
CA VAL A 309 4.87 -20.79 30.62
C VAL A 309 3.46 -21.13 31.08
N LEU A 310 2.64 -21.67 30.18
CA LEU A 310 1.34 -22.22 30.52
C LEU A 310 1.50 -23.72 30.76
N GLU A 311 1.07 -24.20 31.93
CA GLU A 311 1.07 -25.62 32.23
C GLU A 311 0.16 -26.40 31.27
N ARG A 312 0.52 -27.67 31.00
CA ARG A 312 -0.15 -28.51 29.99
C ARG A 312 -1.65 -28.66 30.22
N ASP A 313 -2.04 -28.79 31.48
CA ASP A 313 -3.43 -29.07 31.86
C ASP A 313 -4.28 -27.79 31.96
N CYS A 314 -3.67 -26.61 31.81
CA CYS A 314 -4.39 -25.35 31.79
C CYS A 314 -5.09 -25.10 30.44
N ALA A 315 -6.31 -24.55 30.52
CA ALA A 315 -7.04 -24.10 29.35
C ALA A 315 -6.28 -22.99 28.61
N THR A 316 -6.36 -22.98 27.27
CA THR A 316 -5.77 -21.92 26.46
C THR A 316 -6.43 -20.57 26.80
N PRO A 317 -5.66 -19.53 27.16
CA PRO A 317 -6.22 -18.32 27.75
C PRO A 317 -6.88 -17.36 26.76
N ALA A 318 -6.76 -17.62 25.46
CA ALA A 318 -7.43 -16.87 24.41
C ALA A 318 -7.69 -17.79 23.21
N ASP A 319 -8.69 -17.44 22.39
CA ASP A 319 -8.92 -18.10 21.11
C ASP A 319 -7.72 -17.87 20.18
N GLY A 320 -7.03 -18.94 19.82
CA GLY A 320 -5.75 -18.88 19.13
C GLY A 320 -5.15 -20.24 18.82
N GLU A 321 -4.04 -20.20 18.09
CA GLU A 321 -3.29 -21.35 17.60
C GLU A 321 -1.93 -21.43 18.29
N TRP A 322 -1.44 -22.64 18.56
CA TRP A 322 -0.09 -22.86 19.08
C TRP A 322 0.89 -23.06 17.92
N TRP A 323 1.89 -22.18 17.82
CA TRP A 323 2.87 -22.21 16.75
C TRP A 323 4.25 -22.60 17.28
N PRO A 324 4.99 -23.52 16.62
CA PRO A 324 6.32 -23.92 17.08
C PRO A 324 7.23 -22.72 17.32
N ARG A 325 7.89 -22.71 18.49
CA ARG A 325 8.70 -21.57 18.94
C ARG A 325 9.75 -21.22 17.91
N ASP A 326 10.36 -22.17 17.22
CA ASP A 326 11.41 -21.98 16.21
C ASP A 326 10.85 -21.46 14.87
N ARG A 327 9.65 -21.88 14.47
CA ARG A 327 8.99 -21.52 13.20
C ARG A 327 7.96 -20.40 13.29
N LEU A 328 7.89 -19.68 14.40
CA LEU A 328 6.93 -18.58 14.61
C LEU A 328 6.93 -17.49 13.52
N GLU A 329 8.05 -17.27 12.81
CA GLU A 329 8.10 -16.31 11.69
C GLU A 329 7.28 -16.77 10.47
N GLU A 330 7.05 -18.07 10.32
CA GLU A 330 6.21 -18.67 9.27
C GLU A 330 4.70 -18.51 9.56
N ALA A 331 4.34 -18.07 10.78
CA ALA A 331 2.95 -17.91 11.19
C ALA A 331 2.22 -16.78 10.45
N GLY A 332 2.91 -15.97 9.63
CA GLY A 332 2.32 -14.83 8.92
C GLY A 332 2.10 -13.62 9.81
N LEU A 333 2.98 -13.43 10.82
CA LEU A 333 2.92 -12.31 11.75
C LEU A 333 3.32 -10.98 11.06
N PRO A 334 2.63 -9.86 11.36
CA PRO A 334 3.10 -8.53 11.01
C PRO A 334 4.49 -8.23 11.59
N THR A 335 5.23 -7.32 10.94
CA THR A 335 6.62 -7.01 11.30
C THR A 335 6.81 -6.52 12.74
N VAL A 336 5.81 -5.88 13.36
CA VAL A 336 5.85 -5.52 14.79
C VAL A 336 5.93 -6.76 15.71
N PHE A 337 5.19 -7.82 15.37
CA PHE A 337 5.17 -9.06 16.15
C PHE A 337 6.36 -9.96 15.83
N ILE A 338 6.87 -9.96 14.59
CA ILE A 338 8.14 -10.64 14.26
C ILE A 338 9.29 -10.04 15.06
N LYS A 339 9.39 -8.70 15.15
CA LYS A 339 10.41 -8.03 15.97
C LYS A 339 10.33 -8.45 17.44
N ALA A 340 9.12 -8.52 17.98
CA ALA A 340 8.92 -8.96 19.36
C ALA A 340 9.21 -10.43 19.58
N ALA A 341 8.85 -11.30 18.64
CA ALA A 341 9.19 -12.71 18.70
C ALA A 341 10.70 -12.94 18.73
N ARG A 342 11.46 -12.22 17.89
CA ARG A 342 12.93 -12.28 17.91
C ARG A 342 13.49 -11.81 19.26
N ALA A 343 13.05 -10.64 19.72
CA ALA A 343 13.47 -10.07 21.00
C ALA A 343 13.17 -11.01 22.19
N ALA A 344 11.98 -11.62 22.21
CA ALA A 344 11.60 -12.59 23.25
C ALA A 344 12.47 -13.84 23.20
N ARG A 345 12.71 -14.42 22.01
CA ARG A 345 13.53 -15.64 21.87
C ARG A 345 14.97 -15.47 22.33
N GLU A 346 15.53 -14.27 22.17
CA GLU A 346 16.91 -13.94 22.55
C GLU A 346 17.09 -13.82 24.08
N ASP A 347 16.07 -13.34 24.80
CA ASP A 347 16.15 -13.03 26.24
C ASP A 347 15.44 -14.07 27.13
N TYR A 348 14.51 -14.85 26.57
CA TYR A 348 13.68 -15.78 27.31
C TYR A 348 14.12 -17.24 27.15
N ASP A 349 14.62 -17.81 28.25
CA ASP A 349 14.79 -19.25 28.44
C ASP A 349 13.74 -19.73 29.46
N PRO A 350 12.78 -20.58 29.07
CA PRO A 350 11.75 -21.08 29.99
C PRO A 350 12.31 -21.91 31.15
N ASN A 351 13.57 -22.34 31.08
CA ASN A 351 14.23 -23.11 32.13
C ASN A 351 15.10 -22.25 33.06
N ARG A 352 15.18 -20.94 32.83
CA ARG A 352 15.97 -20.01 33.64
C ARG A 352 15.03 -19.23 34.58
N PRO A 353 15.22 -19.32 35.91
CA PRO A 353 14.37 -18.63 36.87
C PRO A 353 14.39 -17.10 36.70
#